data_AF-A0A835H2I8-F1
#
_entry.id   AF-A0A835H2I8-F1
#
_cell.length_a   1.000
_cell.length_b   1.000
_cell.length_c   1.000
_cell.angle_alpha   90.00
_cell.angle_beta   90.00
_cell.angle_gamma   90.00
#
_symmetry.space_group_name_H-M   'P 1'
#
loop_
_entity.id
_entity.type
_entity.pdbx_description
1 polymer ?
#
loop_
_entity_poly.entity_id
_entity_poly.type
_entity_poly.pdbx_seq_one_letter_code
_entity_poly.pdbx_strand_id
1 'polypeptide(L)'
;MQLLLDRVDNPNPIPLNPHQRLQQQHNIQGRPLRLDFPRIEGEEPEGWIFQVEQFFSLNHMAPAQQVIMASIHLRGEAVAWYR
;
A
#
# COMPACT_ATOMS: atom_id res chain seq x y z
N MET A 1 9.43 -34.60 53.49
CA MET A 1 8.68 -33.39 53.87
C MET A 1 9.17 -32.24 52.98
N GLN A 2 8.23 -31.51 52.36
CA GLN A 2 8.35 -30.24 51.61
C GLN A 2 9.32 -30.18 50.40
N LEU A 3 8.80 -30.27 49.16
CA LEU A 3 8.33 -29.16 48.28
C LEU A 3 9.44 -28.19 47.81
N LEU A 4 9.82 -28.23 46.52
CA LEU A 4 10.05 -27.00 45.76
C LEU A 4 9.98 -27.22 44.23
N LEU A 5 8.78 -26.99 43.68
CA LEU A 5 8.48 -26.44 42.35
C LEU A 5 9.49 -26.74 41.22
N ASP A 6 9.28 -27.83 40.49
CA ASP A 6 9.50 -27.82 39.05
C ASP A 6 8.50 -26.81 38.46
N ARG A 7 9.01 -25.65 38.05
CA ARG A 7 8.29 -24.72 37.17
C ARG A 7 8.05 -25.43 35.84
N VAL A 8 6.98 -26.22 35.79
CA VAL A 8 6.29 -26.50 34.54
C VAL A 8 5.43 -25.28 34.27
N ASP A 9 6.07 -24.19 33.82
CA ASP A 9 5.40 -23.18 33.00
C ASP A 9 4.96 -23.92 31.72
N ASN A 10 3.87 -24.68 31.84
CA ASN A 10 3.13 -25.21 30.72
C ASN A 10 2.15 -24.10 30.30
N PRO A 11 2.43 -23.32 29.24
CA PRO A 11 1.40 -22.49 28.66
C PRO A 11 0.47 -23.46 27.94
N ASN A 12 -0.51 -23.99 28.64
CA ASN A 12 -1.61 -24.69 27.99
C ASN A 12 -2.20 -23.67 27.00
N PRO A 13 -2.14 -23.88 25.66
CA PRO A 13 -2.68 -22.91 24.73
C PRO A 13 -4.19 -22.92 24.93
N ILE A 14 -4.71 -21.82 25.48
CA ILE A 14 -6.15 -21.64 25.67
C ILE A 14 -6.82 -21.93 24.33
N PRO A 15 -7.73 -22.92 24.23
CA PRO A 15 -8.42 -23.17 22.98
C PRO A 15 -9.25 -21.92 22.67
N LEU A 16 -8.81 -21.18 21.64
CA LEU A 16 -9.51 -19.98 21.18
C LEU A 16 -10.96 -20.36 20.87
N ASN A 17 -11.90 -19.67 21.51
CA ASN A 17 -13.32 -19.85 21.24
C ASN A 17 -13.58 -19.62 19.72
N PRO A 18 -14.51 -20.34 19.09
CA PRO A 18 -14.81 -20.16 17.66
C PRO A 18 -15.13 -18.70 17.29
N HIS A 19 -15.77 -17.99 18.21
CA HIS A 19 -16.08 -16.56 18.09
C HIS A 19 -14.82 -15.67 18.10
N GLN A 20 -13.77 -16.04 18.82
CA GLN A 20 -12.50 -15.31 18.83
C GLN A 20 -11.68 -15.58 17.56
N ARG A 21 -11.80 -16.77 16.96
CA ARG A 21 -11.13 -17.10 15.68
C ARG A 21 -11.68 -16.28 14.52
N LEU A 22 -12.99 -16.04 14.48
CA LEU A 22 -13.64 -15.20 13.46
C LEU A 22 -13.22 -13.72 13.55
N GLN A 23 -12.93 -13.23 14.77
CA GLN A 23 -12.44 -11.86 14.98
C GLN A 23 -10.97 -11.71 14.57
N GLN A 24 -10.15 -12.75 14.77
CA GLN A 24 -8.75 -12.72 14.36
C GLN A 24 -8.57 -12.82 12.83
N GLN A 25 -9.55 -13.40 12.13
CA GLN A 25 -9.61 -13.40 10.66
C GLN A 25 -9.97 -12.04 10.04
N HIS A 26 -10.43 -11.05 10.83
CA HIS A 26 -10.88 -9.76 10.31
C HIS A 26 -9.86 -8.63 10.35
N ASN A 27 -8.59 -8.90 10.71
CA ASN A 27 -7.56 -7.86 10.76
C ASN A 27 -6.51 -7.94 9.63
N ILE A 28 -6.86 -8.54 8.50
CA ILE A 28 -6.27 -8.15 7.21
C ILE A 28 -7.16 -7.06 6.59
N GLN A 29 -7.37 -5.98 7.34
CA GLN A 29 -7.77 -4.72 6.73
C GLN A 29 -6.56 -4.29 5.89
N GLY A 30 -6.57 -4.69 4.62
CA GLY A 30 -5.50 -4.39 3.68
C GLY A 30 -5.18 -2.90 3.78
N ARG A 31 -3.96 -2.58 4.20
CA ARG A 31 -3.52 -1.19 4.17
C ARG A 31 -3.72 -0.70 2.74
N PRO A 32 -4.37 0.45 2.53
CA PRO A 32 -4.46 1.01 1.18
C PRO A 32 -3.04 1.14 0.65
N LEU A 33 -2.79 0.55 -0.53
CA LEU A 33 -1.52 0.66 -1.21
C LEU A 33 -1.32 2.13 -1.53
N ARG A 34 -0.46 2.80 -0.77
CA ARG A 34 -0.10 4.19 -1.04
C ARG A 34 0.90 4.18 -2.19
N LEU A 35 0.37 4.35 -3.40
CA LEU A 35 1.17 4.61 -4.58
C LEU A 35 1.59 6.09 -4.56
N ASP A 36 2.86 6.35 -4.84
CA ASP A 36 3.34 7.70 -5.12
C ASP A 36 3.19 8.01 -6.61
N PHE A 37 2.99 9.28 -6.94
CA PHE A 37 2.86 9.69 -8.33
C PHE A 37 4.22 9.62 -9.04
N PRO A 38 4.34 8.95 -10.20
CA PRO A 38 5.61 8.80 -10.89
C PRO A 38 6.08 10.13 -11.51
N ARG A 39 7.38 10.42 -11.41
CA ARG A 39 8.04 11.63 -11.95
C ARG A 39 8.82 11.29 -13.21
N ILE A 40 8.87 12.21 -14.18
CA ILE A 40 9.65 12.07 -15.41
C ILE A 40 10.52 13.30 -15.66
N GLU A 41 11.77 13.08 -16.07
CA GLU A 41 12.73 14.15 -16.39
C GLU A 41 13.14 14.19 -17.88
N GLY A 42 12.68 13.24 -18.68
CA GLY A 42 12.92 13.19 -20.14
C GLY A 42 13.13 11.77 -20.70
N GLU A 43 13.46 10.81 -19.85
CA GLU A 43 13.73 9.42 -20.25
C GLU A 43 12.47 8.54 -20.13
N GLU A 44 12.26 7.67 -21.12
CA GLU A 44 11.19 6.65 -21.18
C GLU A 44 9.73 7.15 -21.00
N PRO A 45 9.25 8.05 -21.89
CA PRO A 45 7.87 8.58 -21.81
C PRO A 45 6.79 7.49 -21.83
N GLU A 46 6.99 6.43 -22.60
CA GLU A 46 6.03 5.33 -22.76
C GLU A 46 5.83 4.56 -21.45
N GLY A 47 6.94 4.21 -20.78
CA GLY A 47 6.91 3.56 -19.47
C GLY A 47 6.29 4.45 -18.39
N TRP A 48 6.54 5.76 -18.45
CA TRP A 48 5.93 6.71 -17.53
C TRP A 48 4.43 6.88 -17.76
N ILE A 49 3.97 7.00 -19.01
CA ILE A 49 2.54 7.08 -19.36
C ILE A 49 1.80 5.87 -18.80
N PHE A 50 2.32 4.65 -19.03
CA PHE A 50 1.72 3.44 -18.49
C PHE A 50 1.56 3.49 -16.96
N GLN A 51 2.61 3.91 -16.23
CA GLN A 51 2.56 4.02 -14.77
C GLN A 51 1.54 5.06 -14.29
N VAL A 52 1.47 6.22 -14.97
CA VAL A 52 0.52 7.29 -14.66
C VAL A 52 -0.92 6.85 -14.92
N GLU A 53 -1.18 6.13 -16.01
CA GLU A 53 -2.51 5.57 -16.32
C GLU A 53 -2.97 4.56 -15.26
N GLN A 54 -2.07 3.67 -14.83
CA GLN A 54 -2.37 2.74 -13.73
C GLN A 54 -2.65 3.49 -12.42
N PHE A 55 -1.85 4.52 -12.11
CA PHE A 55 -2.09 5.36 -10.95
C PHE A 55 -3.48 6.00 -10.98
N PHE A 56 -3.87 6.61 -12.10
CA PHE A 56 -5.18 7.25 -12.23
C PHE A 56 -6.35 6.26 -12.15
N SER A 57 -6.20 5.09 -12.77
CA SER A 57 -7.20 4.02 -12.73
C SER A 57 -7.44 3.54 -11.30
N LEU A 58 -6.36 3.27 -10.57
CA LEU A 58 -6.43 2.79 -9.17
C LEU A 58 -6.98 3.85 -8.21
N ASN A 59 -6.75 5.14 -8.48
CA ASN A 59 -7.24 6.24 -7.65
C ASN A 59 -8.59 6.82 -8.12
N HIS A 60 -9.20 6.25 -9.17
CA HIS A 60 -10.46 6.74 -9.78
C HIS A 60 -10.45 8.27 -10.05
N MET A 61 -9.31 8.79 -10.54
CA MET A 61 -9.12 10.23 -10.71
C MET A 61 -9.92 10.77 -11.90
N ALA A 62 -10.58 11.93 -11.75
CA ALA A 62 -11.33 12.54 -12.85
C ALA A 62 -10.38 13.08 -13.95
N PRO A 63 -10.74 13.00 -15.25
CA PRO A 63 -9.84 13.37 -16.36
C PRO A 63 -9.24 14.78 -16.25
N ALA A 64 -10.02 15.77 -15.80
CA ALA A 64 -9.53 17.14 -15.62
C ALA A 64 -8.43 17.24 -14.54
N GLN A 65 -8.53 16.42 -13.49
CA GLN A 65 -7.52 16.36 -12.42
C GLN A 65 -6.27 15.62 -12.85
N GLN A 66 -6.41 14.58 -13.69
CA GLN A 66 -5.30 13.81 -14.22
C GLN A 66 -4.29 14.70 -14.96
N VAL A 67 -4.77 15.57 -15.86
CA VAL A 67 -3.93 16.49 -16.64
C VAL A 67 -3.15 17.44 -15.72
N ILE A 68 -3.82 18.02 -14.73
CA ILE A 68 -3.19 18.92 -13.75
C ILE A 68 -2.12 18.14 -12.96
N MET A 69 -2.46 16.95 -12.46
CA MET A 69 -1.56 16.11 -11.66
C MET A 69 -0.31 15.70 -12.46
N ALA A 70 -0.46 15.27 -13.70
CA ALA A 70 0.65 14.92 -14.58
C ALA A 70 1.57 16.12 -14.85
N SER A 71 0.98 17.29 -15.18
CA SER A 71 1.74 18.50 -15.52
C SER A 71 2.68 18.97 -14.41
N ILE A 72 2.26 18.89 -13.14
CA ILE A 72 3.08 19.33 -12.00
C ILE A 72 4.20 18.34 -11.63
N HIS A 73 4.27 17.18 -12.27
CA HIS A 73 5.31 16.15 -12.06
C HIS A 73 6.29 16.03 -13.24
N LEU A 74 6.10 16.82 -14.30
CA LEU A 74 7.10 16.98 -15.37
C LEU A 74 8.29 17.80 -14.87
N ARG A 75 9.51 17.38 -15.20
CA ARG A 75 10.77 18.00 -14.76
C ARG A 75 11.78 17.96 -15.89
N GLY A 76 12.86 18.73 -15.76
CA GLY A 76 13.96 18.73 -16.73
C GLY A 76 13.47 18.97 -18.16
N GLU A 77 13.94 18.12 -19.08
CA GLU A 77 13.60 18.18 -20.50
C GLU A 77 12.13 17.85 -20.78
N ALA A 78 11.49 17.03 -19.94
CA ALA A 78 10.08 16.65 -20.10
C ALA A 78 9.11 17.85 -19.97
N VAL A 79 9.53 18.96 -19.35
CA VAL A 79 8.73 20.20 -19.31
C VAL A 79 8.51 20.78 -20.72
N ALA A 80 9.43 20.55 -21.64
CA ALA A 80 9.31 21.02 -23.02
C ALA A 80 8.16 20.33 -23.78
N TRP A 81 7.78 19.11 -23.41
CA TRP A 81 6.66 18.39 -24.05
C TRP A 81 5.30 19.01 -23.77
N TYR A 82 5.19 19.80 -22.70
CA TYR A 82 3.93 20.46 -22.32
C TYR A 82 3.76 21.84 -22.98
N ARG A 83 4.84 22.45 -23.47
CA ARG A 83 4.84 23.80 -24.07
C ARG A 83 4.52 23.74 -25.55
#